data_AF-A0A7Y3LX42-F1
#
_entry.id   AF-A0A7Y3LX42-F1
#
_cell.length_a   1.000
_cell.length_b   1.000
_cell.length_c   1.000
_cell.angle_alpha   90.00
_cell.angle_beta   90.00
_cell.angle_gamma   90.00
#
_symmetry.space_group_name_H-M   'P 1'
#
loop_
_entity.id
_entity.type
_entity.pdbx_description
1 polymer ?
#
loop_
_entity_poly.entity_id
_entity_poly.type
_entity_poly.pdbx_seq_one_letter_code
_entity_poly.pdbx_strand_id
1 'polypeptide(L)'
;APARQRLALAQTALLSALVAGTPVPEGFDRVRIGVQARALAGKRADVVAKVAPELPEILGAGYRAAFLGYAHGHPMGAGYRRDALDFAGYLLGSGLPEDPRARAGLREWWLERSGSRPRSHRPAVRLARATRRVLLRR
;
A
#
# COMPACT_ATOMS: atom_id res chain seq x y z
N ALA A 1 -17.69 -1.93 -34.74
CA ALA A 1 -18.31 -0.58 -34.60
C ALA A 1 -17.26 0.39 -34.06
N PRO A 2 -16.65 1.23 -34.93
CA PRO A 2 -15.52 2.10 -34.56
C PRO A 2 -15.80 3.06 -33.40
N ALA A 3 -17.05 3.54 -33.28
CA ALA A 3 -17.45 4.45 -32.20
C ALA A 3 -17.37 3.80 -30.81
N ARG A 4 -17.82 2.55 -30.65
CA ARG A 4 -17.75 1.83 -29.37
C ARG A 4 -16.31 1.61 -28.91
N GLN A 5 -15.41 1.32 -29.86
CA GLN A 5 -14.00 1.11 -29.56
C GLN A 5 -13.32 2.40 -29.09
N ARG A 6 -13.60 3.53 -29.75
CA ARG A 6 -13.11 4.84 -29.29
C ARG A 6 -13.58 5.18 -27.88
N LEU A 7 -14.87 4.94 -27.59
CA LEU A 7 -15.41 5.15 -26.25
C LEU A 7 -14.73 4.28 -25.20
N ALA A 8 -14.56 2.99 -25.48
CA ALA A 8 -13.91 2.06 -24.56
C ALA A 8 -12.46 2.48 -24.27
N LEU A 9 -11.71 2.93 -25.28
CA LEU A 9 -10.35 3.45 -25.12
C LEU A 9 -10.34 4.71 -24.25
N ALA A 10 -11.23 5.67 -24.49
CA ALA A 10 -11.33 6.89 -23.69
C ALA A 10 -11.69 6.61 -22.22
N GLN A 11 -12.64 5.71 -21.97
CA GLN A 11 -13.01 5.28 -20.62
C GLN A 11 -11.84 4.60 -19.91
N THR A 12 -11.11 3.73 -20.61
CA THR A 12 -9.93 3.05 -20.06
C THR A 12 -8.84 4.04 -19.72
N ALA A 13 -8.57 5.00 -20.61
CA ALA A 13 -7.56 6.03 -20.39
C ALA A 13 -7.94 6.94 -19.20
N LEU A 14 -9.22 7.29 -19.05
CA LEU A 14 -9.71 8.06 -17.91
C LEU A 14 -9.57 7.29 -16.58
N LEU A 15 -9.98 6.02 -16.56
CA LEU A 15 -9.84 5.18 -15.37
C LEU A 15 -8.37 5.00 -14.98
N SER A 16 -7.50 4.73 -15.96
CA SER A 16 -6.05 4.64 -15.75
C SER A 16 -5.47 5.95 -15.20
N ALA A 17 -5.92 7.11 -15.67
CA ALA A 17 -5.45 8.39 -15.14
C ALA A 17 -5.87 8.59 -13.68
N LEU A 18 -7.08 8.16 -13.31
CA LEU A 18 -7.61 8.28 -11.96
C LEU A 18 -6.96 7.32 -10.94
N VAL A 19 -6.60 6.10 -11.36
CA VAL A 19 -6.18 5.04 -10.41
C VAL A 19 -4.74 4.59 -10.57
N ALA A 20 -4.12 4.85 -11.72
CA ALA A 20 -2.78 4.40 -12.06
C ALA A 20 -1.79 5.54 -12.34
N GLY A 21 -2.25 6.80 -12.33
CA GLY A 21 -1.38 7.96 -12.57
C GLY A 21 -0.92 8.08 -14.02
N THR A 22 -1.63 7.47 -14.99
CA THR A 22 -1.33 7.68 -16.40
C THR A 22 -1.69 9.11 -16.83
N PRO A 23 -1.16 9.61 -17.96
CA PRO A 23 -1.52 10.92 -18.48
C PRO A 23 -3.04 11.10 -18.59
N VAL A 24 -3.51 12.30 -18.25
CA VAL A 24 -4.92 12.68 -18.36
C VAL A 24 -5.31 12.75 -19.85
N PRO A 25 -6.37 12.04 -20.29
CA PRO A 25 -6.83 12.08 -21.67
C PRO A 25 -7.25 13.49 -22.09
N GLU A 26 -7.16 13.77 -23.40
CA GLU A 26 -7.63 15.03 -23.98
C GLU A 26 -9.12 15.29 -23.63
N GLY A 27 -9.47 16.57 -23.44
CA GLY A 27 -10.82 16.99 -23.07
C GLY A 27 -11.12 16.91 -21.57
N PHE A 28 -10.22 16.37 -20.74
CA PHE A 28 -10.35 16.37 -19.29
C PHE A 28 -9.44 17.42 -18.63
N ASP A 29 -10.00 18.11 -17.64
CA ASP A 29 -9.26 19.05 -16.82
C ASP A 29 -8.29 18.30 -15.89
N ARG A 30 -6.99 18.54 -16.08
CA ARG A 30 -5.91 17.87 -15.32
C ARG A 30 -6.00 18.12 -13.82
N VAL A 31 -6.41 19.32 -13.41
CA VAL A 31 -6.53 19.69 -11.99
C VAL A 31 -7.70 18.93 -11.37
N ARG A 32 -8.86 18.91 -12.03
CA ARG A 32 -10.04 18.18 -11.56
C ARG A 32 -9.77 16.68 -11.46
N ILE A 33 -9.12 16.09 -12.45
CA ILE A 33 -8.72 14.67 -12.38
C ILE A 33 -7.76 14.42 -11.22
N GLY A 34 -6.79 15.31 -10.98
CA GLY A 34 -5.90 15.21 -9.82
C GLY A 34 -6.63 15.28 -8.47
N VAL A 35 -7.70 16.08 -8.35
CA VAL A 35 -8.55 16.11 -7.15
C VAL A 35 -9.28 14.78 -6.96
N GLN A 36 -9.88 14.24 -8.03
CA GLN A 36 -10.62 12.98 -7.96
C GLN A 36 -9.69 11.79 -7.66
N ALA A 37 -8.52 11.72 -8.28
CA ALA A 37 -7.51 10.71 -8.01
C ALA A 37 -7.09 10.72 -6.53
N ARG A 38 -6.85 11.91 -5.95
CA ARG A 38 -6.54 12.05 -4.51
C ARG A 38 -7.71 11.62 -3.62
N ALA A 39 -8.95 11.95 -3.99
CA ALA A 39 -10.13 11.51 -3.24
C ALA A 39 -10.28 9.98 -3.26
N LEU A 40 -10.06 9.33 -4.41
CA LEU A 40 -10.08 7.88 -4.54
C LEU A 40 -8.96 7.22 -3.73
N ALA A 41 -7.74 7.77 -3.78
CA ALA A 41 -6.62 7.29 -2.96
C ALA A 41 -6.91 7.44 -1.45
N GLY A 42 -7.52 8.55 -1.04
CA GLY A 42 -7.98 8.75 0.34
C GLY A 42 -9.03 7.73 0.75
N LYS A 43 -9.99 7.42 -0.14
CA LYS A 43 -10.99 6.39 0.12
C LYS A 43 -10.37 5.01 0.25
N ARG A 44 -9.37 4.68 -0.58
CA ARG A 44 -8.60 3.44 -0.46
C ARG A 44 -7.90 3.37 0.88
N ALA A 45 -7.25 4.44 1.33
CA ALA A 45 -6.62 4.50 2.66
C ALA A 45 -7.64 4.19 3.77
N ASP A 46 -8.83 4.79 3.72
CA ASP A 46 -9.86 4.56 4.74
C ASP A 46 -10.36 3.11 4.74
N VAL A 47 -10.43 2.45 3.58
CA VAL A 47 -10.80 1.02 3.51
C VAL A 47 -9.65 0.12 3.99
N VAL A 48 -8.41 0.44 3.63
CA VAL A 48 -7.22 -0.30 4.09
C VAL A 48 -7.10 -0.22 5.61
N ALA A 49 -7.29 0.96 6.20
CA ALA A 49 -7.31 1.14 7.66
C ALA A 49 -8.39 0.29 8.35
N LYS A 50 -9.49 -0.05 7.67
CA LYS A 50 -10.51 -0.94 8.23
C LYS A 50 -10.13 -2.41 8.16
N VAL A 51 -9.45 -2.84 7.09
CA VAL A 51 -9.05 -4.25 6.93
C VAL A 51 -7.71 -4.59 7.59
N ALA A 52 -6.90 -3.57 7.89
CA ALA A 52 -5.60 -3.65 8.53
C ALA A 52 -5.44 -2.48 9.54
N PRO A 53 -6.22 -2.48 10.63
CA PRO A 53 -6.25 -1.40 11.62
C PRO A 53 -4.91 -1.17 12.32
N GLU A 54 -4.04 -2.19 12.36
CA GLU A 54 -2.72 -2.06 12.98
C GLU A 54 -1.79 -1.14 12.17
N LEU A 55 -2.06 -0.92 10.87
CA LEU A 55 -1.22 -0.05 10.04
C LEU A 55 -1.29 1.43 10.47
N PRO A 56 -2.49 2.04 10.65
CA PRO A 56 -2.60 3.34 11.30
C PRO A 56 -2.00 3.41 12.70
N GLU A 57 -2.12 2.35 13.51
CA GLU A 57 -1.53 2.32 14.86
C GLU A 57 0.00 2.36 14.81
N ILE A 58 0.60 1.59 13.91
CA ILE A 58 2.05 1.53 13.71
C ILE A 58 2.60 2.82 13.10
N LEU A 59 1.91 3.38 12.11
CA LEU A 59 2.39 4.53 11.32
C LEU A 59 1.95 5.89 11.90
N GLY A 60 1.00 5.88 12.84
CA GLY A 60 0.45 7.06 13.48
C GLY A 60 -0.09 8.09 12.49
N ALA A 61 0.14 9.38 12.79
CA ALA A 61 -0.29 10.49 11.94
C ALA A 61 0.29 10.45 10.51
N GLY A 62 1.42 9.75 10.31
CA GLY A 62 2.05 9.58 9.00
C GLY A 62 1.32 8.63 8.06
N TYR A 63 0.39 7.80 8.56
CA TYR A 63 -0.31 6.76 7.79
C TYR A 63 -0.93 7.30 6.50
N ARG A 64 -1.72 8.39 6.61
CA ARG A 64 -2.49 8.90 5.48
C ARG A 64 -1.57 9.46 4.39
N ALA A 65 -0.57 10.25 4.76
CA ALA A 65 0.39 10.81 3.81
C ALA A 65 1.19 9.70 3.11
N ALA A 66 1.67 8.71 3.87
CA ALA A 66 2.39 7.56 3.34
C ALA A 66 1.52 6.75 2.34
N PHE A 67 0.26 6.50 2.68
CA PHE A 67 -0.65 5.75 1.81
C PHE A 67 -0.96 6.51 0.52
N LEU A 68 -1.18 7.83 0.59
CA LEU A 68 -1.42 8.65 -0.61
C LEU A 68 -0.21 8.67 -1.54
N GLY A 69 1.01 8.73 -0.98
CA GLY A 69 2.26 8.62 -1.74
C GLY A 69 2.41 7.26 -2.42
N TYR A 70 2.10 6.17 -1.69
CA TYR A 70 2.08 4.81 -2.25
C TYR A 70 1.02 4.67 -3.35
N ALA A 71 -0.21 5.09 -3.12
CA ALA A 71 -1.31 4.90 -4.07
C ALA A 71 -1.04 5.62 -5.41
N HIS A 72 -0.21 6.67 -5.40
CA HIS A 72 0.29 7.31 -6.60
C HIS A 72 1.25 6.36 -7.36
N GLY A 73 0.75 5.75 -8.43
CA GLY A 73 1.51 4.80 -9.27
C GLY A 73 1.33 3.32 -8.89
N HIS A 74 0.52 3.01 -7.87
CA HIS A 74 0.20 1.63 -7.48
C HIS A 74 -1.32 1.38 -7.56
N PRO A 75 -1.82 0.99 -8.75
CA PRO A 75 -3.22 0.62 -8.94
C PRO A 75 -3.59 -0.56 -8.04
N MET A 76 -4.80 -0.55 -7.47
CA MET A 76 -5.28 -1.69 -6.69
C MET A 76 -5.55 -2.89 -7.61
N GLY A 77 -4.86 -4.01 -7.37
CA GLY A 77 -5.02 -5.25 -8.15
C GLY A 77 -5.86 -6.31 -7.43
N ALA A 78 -5.30 -6.91 -6.38
CA ALA A 78 -5.82 -8.15 -5.78
C ALA A 78 -6.63 -7.96 -4.48
N GLY A 79 -7.32 -6.82 -4.35
CA GLY A 79 -8.17 -6.48 -3.21
C GLY A 79 -7.45 -5.89 -1.99
N TYR A 80 -8.23 -5.40 -1.02
CA TYR A 80 -7.73 -4.53 0.05
C TYR A 80 -6.73 -5.17 1.03
N ARG A 81 -6.86 -6.47 1.33
CA ARG A 81 -5.88 -7.15 2.20
C ARG A 81 -4.52 -7.26 1.52
N ARG A 82 -4.50 -7.50 0.21
CA ARG A 82 -3.26 -7.53 -0.57
C ARG A 82 -2.69 -6.12 -0.74
N ASP A 83 -3.55 -5.12 -0.98
CA ASP A 83 -3.16 -3.69 -1.03
C ASP A 83 -2.46 -3.26 0.27
N ALA A 84 -2.96 -3.68 1.43
CA ALA A 84 -2.33 -3.42 2.73
C ALA A 84 -0.93 -4.06 2.85
N LEU A 85 -0.76 -5.29 2.37
CA LEU A 85 0.52 -6.00 2.35
C LEU A 85 1.53 -5.35 1.39
N ASP A 86 1.08 -4.97 0.19
CA ASP A 86 1.92 -4.34 -0.82
C ASP A 86 2.34 -2.93 -0.37
N PHE A 87 1.44 -2.17 0.25
CA PHE A 87 1.74 -0.88 0.89
C PHE A 87 2.83 -1.00 1.97
N ALA A 88 2.66 -1.94 2.91
CA ALA A 88 3.66 -2.17 3.94
C ALA A 88 5.00 -2.63 3.36
N GLY A 89 4.98 -3.47 2.32
CA GLY A 89 6.18 -3.88 1.58
C GLY A 89 6.87 -2.71 0.89
N TYR A 90 6.11 -1.82 0.25
CA TYR A 90 6.60 -0.60 -0.39
C TYR A 90 7.32 0.32 0.62
N LEU A 91 6.73 0.56 1.79
CA LEU A 91 7.37 1.37 2.83
C LEU A 91 8.68 0.74 3.33
N LEU A 92 8.66 -0.56 3.64
CA LEU A 92 9.84 -1.26 4.11
C LEU A 92 10.98 -1.27 3.07
N GLY A 93 10.63 -1.43 1.78
CA GLY A 93 11.58 -1.34 0.68
C GLY A 93 12.17 0.06 0.48
N SER A 94 11.39 1.10 0.84
CA SER A 94 11.80 2.51 0.78
C SER A 94 12.50 3.00 2.06
N GLY A 95 12.76 2.12 3.03
CA GLY A 95 13.37 2.50 4.31
C GLY A 95 12.45 3.26 5.28
N LEU A 96 11.15 3.31 5.00
CA LEU A 96 10.13 3.99 5.81
C LEU A 96 9.40 3.03 6.75
N PRO A 97 8.81 3.54 7.85
CA PRO A 97 8.98 4.90 8.40
C PRO A 97 10.40 5.12 8.95
N GLU A 98 10.80 6.38 9.18
CA GLU A 98 12.12 6.74 9.73
C GLU A 98 12.31 6.27 11.17
N ASP A 99 11.24 6.31 11.97
CA ASP A 99 11.24 5.80 13.34
C ASP A 99 11.58 4.29 13.37
N PRO A 100 12.68 3.90 14.04
CA PRO A 100 13.08 2.50 14.15
C PRO A 100 12.02 1.61 14.80
N ARG A 101 11.23 2.13 15.76
CA ARG A 101 10.20 1.34 16.46
C ARG A 101 9.03 1.05 15.53
N ALA A 102 8.46 2.07 14.90
CA ALA A 102 7.41 1.90 13.89
C ALA A 102 7.87 1.00 12.74
N ARG A 103 9.12 1.13 12.26
CA ARG A 103 9.68 0.26 11.21
C ARG A 103 9.79 -1.20 11.65
N ALA A 104 10.16 -1.45 12.91
CA ALA A 104 10.20 -2.81 13.46
C ALA A 104 8.79 -3.41 13.55
N GLY A 105 7.81 -2.66 14.05
CA GLY A 105 6.41 -3.07 14.12
C GLY A 105 5.83 -3.37 12.74
N LEU A 106 6.05 -2.49 11.76
CA LEU A 106 5.62 -2.68 10.38
C LEU A 106 6.22 -3.95 9.76
N ARG A 107 7.51 -4.21 10.04
CA ARG A 107 8.17 -5.43 9.57
C ARG A 107 7.61 -6.69 10.22
N GLU A 108 7.31 -6.68 11.51
CA GLU A 108 6.65 -7.81 12.20
C GLU A 108 5.27 -8.07 11.59
N TRP A 109 4.44 -7.03 11.47
CA TRP A 109 3.11 -7.10 10.86
C TRP A 109 3.15 -7.68 9.44
N TRP A 110 4.07 -7.19 8.60
CA TRP A 110 4.21 -7.66 7.21
C TRP A 110 4.65 -9.11 7.17
N LEU A 111 5.64 -9.49 7.97
CA LEU A 111 6.14 -10.87 8.03
C LEU A 111 5.05 -11.85 8.50
N GLU A 112 4.22 -11.50 9.48
CA GLU A 112 3.14 -12.38 9.93
C GLU A 112 2.14 -12.74 8.82
N ARG A 113 1.91 -11.81 7.88
CA ARG A 113 0.84 -11.88 6.87
C ARG A 113 1.34 -12.17 5.45
N SER A 114 2.64 -12.01 5.16
CA SER A 114 3.22 -12.19 3.82
C SER A 114 3.61 -13.63 3.46
N GLY A 115 3.65 -14.56 4.43
CA GLY A 115 4.03 -15.95 4.20
C GLY A 115 2.83 -16.88 3.93
N SER A 116 3.05 -17.99 3.20
CA SER A 116 2.03 -19.04 2.96
C SER A 116 1.59 -19.79 4.23
N ARG A 117 2.27 -19.59 5.36
CA ARG A 117 1.89 -20.08 6.69
C ARG A 117 2.08 -18.94 7.70
N PRO A 118 1.06 -18.62 8.53
CA PRO A 118 1.20 -17.63 9.60
C PRO A 118 2.41 -17.95 10.47
N ARG A 119 3.22 -16.94 10.80
CA ARG A 119 4.33 -17.13 11.74
C ARG A 119 3.73 -17.50 13.10
N SER A 120 4.21 -18.59 13.71
CA SER A 120 3.68 -19.02 15.01
C SER A 120 3.92 -17.95 16.07
N HIS A 121 2.85 -17.49 16.74
CA HIS A 121 2.90 -16.54 17.85
C HIS A 121 3.46 -17.14 19.16
N ARG A 122 3.99 -18.37 19.14
CA ARG A 122 4.54 -19.02 20.34
C ARG A 122 5.80 -18.27 20.81
N PRO A 123 5.85 -17.80 22.08
CA PRO A 123 6.94 -16.96 22.58
C PRO A 123 8.32 -17.62 22.45
N ALA A 124 8.40 -18.95 22.59
CA ALA A 124 9.63 -19.71 22.40
C ALA A 124 10.22 -19.57 20.98
N VAL A 125 9.37 -19.51 19.94
CA VAL A 125 9.83 -19.37 18.54
C VAL A 125 10.30 -17.94 18.23
N ARG A 126 9.75 -16.93 18.93
CA ARG A 126 10.23 -15.54 18.85
C ARG A 126 11.62 -15.41 19.48
N LEU A 127 11.81 -15.98 20.67
CA LEU A 127 13.08 -15.94 21.40
C LEU A 127 14.19 -16.67 20.63
N ALA A 128 13.91 -17.85 20.08
CA ALA A 128 14.87 -18.63 19.28
C ALA A 128 15.35 -17.90 18.00
N ARG A 129 14.53 -17.00 17.44
CA ARG A 129 14.93 -16.19 16.26
C ARG A 129 15.71 -14.95 16.65
N ALA A 130 15.42 -14.35 17.81
CA ALA A 130 16.19 -13.24 18.35
C ALA A 130 17.63 -13.66 18.65
N THR A 131 17.83 -14.83 19.27
CA THR A 131 19.16 -15.38 19.57
C THR A 131 19.94 -15.74 18.31
N ARG A 132 19.27 -16.26 17.27
CA ARG A 132 19.91 -16.58 15.97
C ARG A 132 20.48 -15.35 15.25
N ARG A 133 19.84 -14.17 15.38
CA ARG A 133 20.36 -12.92 14.77
C ARG A 133 21.59 -12.36 15.48
N VAL A 134 21.75 -12.65 16.77
CA VAL A 134 22.93 -12.23 17.55
C VAL A 134 24.12 -13.14 17.25
N LEU A 135 23.89 -14.43 17.01
CA LEU A 135 24.95 -15.42 16.75
C LEU A 135 25.54 -15.35 15.33
N LEU A 136 24.83 -14.80 14.34
CA LEU A 136 25.31 -14.65 12.96
C LEU A 136 26.03 -13.31 12.69
N ARG A 137 26.36 -12.56 13.76
CA ARG A 137 27.06 -11.27 13.68
C ARG A 137 28.50 -11.32 14.22
N ARG A 138 29.06 -12.53 14.36
CA ARG A 138 30.48 -12.81 14.52
C ARG A 138 31.00 -13.47 13.25
#